data_AF-A0AAT9HC90-F1
#
_entry.id   AF-A0AAT9HC90-F1
#
_cell.length_a   1.000
_cell.length_b   1.000
_cell.length_c   1.000
_cell.angle_alpha   90.00
_cell.angle_beta   90.00
_cell.angle_gamma   90.00
#
_symmetry.space_group_name_H-M   'P 1'
#
loop_
_entity.id
_entity.type
_entity.pdbx_description
1 polymer ?
#
loop_
_entity_poly.entity_id
_entity_poly.type
_entity_poly.pdbx_seq_one_letter_code
_entity_poly.pdbx_strand_id
1 'polypeptide(L)'
;MLDVVLRVLNNVRAWAAARPEHSGVGLWAVELSLLLPSHAARLRYERARLLVQRGEYAAGAGELEAYAEVVGAVDEEAAALVRGEARAARALLN
;
A
#
# COMPACT_ATOMS: atom_id res chain seq x y z
N MET A 1 -16.03 -16.85 8.70
CA MET A 1 -16.84 -15.73 8.18
C MET A 1 -15.94 -14.63 7.59
N LEU A 2 -14.84 -14.27 8.25
CA LEU A 2 -13.84 -13.32 7.71
C LEU A 2 -13.20 -13.76 6.39
N ASP A 3 -13.05 -15.05 6.12
CA ASP A 3 -12.45 -15.54 4.87
C ASP A 3 -13.23 -15.10 3.62
N VAL A 4 -14.56 -15.03 3.73
CA VAL A 4 -15.41 -14.53 2.65
C VAL A 4 -15.17 -13.04 2.43
N VAL A 5 -15.06 -12.26 3.52
CA VAL A 5 -14.76 -10.82 3.44
C VAL A 5 -13.38 -10.59 2.81
N LEU A 6 -12.35 -11.31 3.27
CA LEU A 6 -11.01 -11.23 2.70
C LEU A 6 -11.01 -11.61 1.21
N ARG A 7 -11.73 -12.66 0.82
CA ARG A 7 -11.85 -13.07 -0.58
C ARG A 7 -12.53 -11.98 -1.43
N VAL A 8 -13.61 -11.38 -0.93
CA VAL A 8 -14.30 -10.28 -1.62
C VAL A 8 -13.38 -9.09 -1.80
N LEU A 9 -12.69 -8.66 -0.73
CA LEU A 9 -11.76 -7.53 -0.79
C LEU A 9 -10.59 -7.79 -1.74
N ASN A 10 -10.05 -9.02 -1.76
CA ASN A 10 -9.00 -9.41 -2.72
C ASN A 10 -9.49 -9.32 -4.17
N ASN A 11 -10.73 -9.75 -4.44
CA ASN A 11 -11.31 -9.65 -5.78
C ASN A 11 -11.52 -8.18 -6.20
N VAL A 12 -11.99 -7.33 -5.29
CA VAL A 12 -12.15 -5.89 -5.55
C VAL A 12 -10.79 -5.23 -5.84
N ARG A 13 -9.75 -5.56 -5.06
CA ARG A 13 -8.37 -5.08 -5.29
C ARG A 13 -7.85 -5.49 -6.67
N ALA A 14 -8.03 -6.76 -7.04
CA ALA A 14 -7.62 -7.26 -8.35
C ALA A 14 -8.36 -6.56 -9.51
N TRP A 15 -9.67 -6.33 -9.36
CA TRP A 15 -10.46 -5.61 -10.35
C TRP A 15 -10.04 -4.13 -10.47
N ALA A 16 -9.80 -3.46 -9.34
CA ALA A 16 -9.41 -2.06 -9.32
C ALA A 16 -8.01 -1.84 -9.92
N ALA A 17 -7.08 -2.77 -9.69
CA ALA A 17 -5.71 -2.69 -10.21
C ALA A 17 -5.63 -2.70 -11.74
N ALA A 18 -6.66 -3.18 -12.44
CA ALA A 18 -6.68 -3.24 -13.90
C ALA A 18 -6.75 -1.86 -14.57
N ARG A 19 -7.18 -0.81 -13.84
CA ARG A 19 -7.44 0.52 -14.41
C ARG A 19 -7.13 1.66 -13.41
N PRO A 20 -6.24 2.62 -13.74
CA PRO A 20 -5.86 3.71 -12.83
C PRO A 20 -7.03 4.56 -12.29
N GLU A 21 -8.09 4.74 -13.08
CA GLU A 21 -9.31 5.44 -12.68
C GLU A 21 -10.04 4.79 -11.49
N HIS A 22 -9.80 3.50 -11.24
CA HIS A 22 -10.36 2.78 -10.10
C HIS A 22 -9.47 2.85 -8.84
N SER A 23 -8.39 3.63 -8.84
CA SER A 23 -7.46 3.75 -7.71
C SER A 23 -8.14 4.10 -6.38
N GLY A 24 -9.22 4.89 -6.40
CA GLY A 24 -10.02 5.19 -5.19
C GLY A 24 -10.68 3.95 -4.59
N VAL A 25 -11.29 3.10 -5.44
CA VAL A 25 -11.88 1.82 -5.00
C VAL A 25 -10.79 0.86 -4.50
N GLY A 26 -9.65 0.84 -5.19
CA GLY A 26 -8.48 0.07 -4.76
C GLY A 26 -8.02 0.49 -3.37
N LEU A 27 -7.92 1.81 -3.11
CA LEU A 27 -7.50 2.33 -1.81
C LEU A 27 -8.45 1.93 -0.70
N TRP A 28 -9.76 2.10 -0.89
CA TRP A 28 -10.76 1.67 0.10
C TRP A 28 -10.71 0.17 0.38
N ALA A 29 -10.54 -0.67 -0.64
CA ALA A 29 -10.46 -2.12 -0.46
C ALA A 29 -9.21 -2.53 0.34
N VAL A 30 -8.08 -1.85 0.14
CA VAL A 30 -6.86 -2.06 0.93
C VAL A 30 -7.05 -1.59 2.36
N GLU A 31 -7.62 -0.41 2.58
CA GLU A 31 -7.86 0.13 3.92
C GLU A 31 -8.81 -0.75 4.74
N LEU A 32 -9.89 -1.25 4.13
CA LEU A 32 -10.76 -2.25 4.75
C LEU A 32 -10.02 -3.57 5.04
N SER A 33 -9.11 -4.00 4.16
CA SER A 33 -8.31 -5.21 4.39
C SER A 33 -7.35 -5.06 5.58
N LEU A 34 -6.80 -3.85 5.79
CA LEU A 34 -5.92 -3.55 6.93
C LEU A 34 -6.67 -3.54 8.28
N LEU A 35 -7.99 -3.37 8.27
CA LEU A 35 -8.82 -3.49 9.48
C LEU A 35 -9.07 -4.96 9.87
N LEU A 36 -8.78 -5.92 8.99
CA LEU A 36 -8.94 -7.33 9.33
C LEU A 36 -7.80 -7.80 10.26
N PRO A 37 -8.09 -8.70 11.21
CA PRO A 37 -7.06 -9.36 12.01
C PRO A 37 -6.05 -10.09 11.12
N SER A 38 -4.77 -10.09 11.53
CA SER A 38 -3.68 -10.83 10.86
C SER A 38 -3.52 -10.51 9.37
N HIS A 39 -3.79 -9.27 8.97
CA HIS A 39 -3.60 -8.81 7.60
C HIS A 39 -2.12 -8.91 7.16
N ALA A 40 -1.89 -9.13 5.85
CA ALA A 40 -0.55 -9.20 5.31
C ALA A 40 0.16 -7.84 5.38
N ALA A 41 1.40 -7.79 5.87
CA ALA A 41 2.20 -6.57 5.93
C ALA A 41 2.32 -5.85 4.57
N ARG A 42 2.33 -6.61 3.46
CA ARG A 42 2.37 -6.11 2.08
C ARG A 42 1.21 -5.16 1.74
N LEU A 43 0.08 -5.23 2.44
CA LEU A 43 -1.03 -4.30 2.23
C LEU A 43 -0.66 -2.85 2.56
N ARG A 44 0.30 -2.62 3.47
CA ARG A 44 0.81 -1.27 3.76
C ARG A 44 1.56 -0.69 2.56
N TYR A 45 2.41 -1.48 1.93
CA TYR A 45 3.09 -1.09 0.68
C TYR A 45 2.10 -0.75 -0.42
N GLU A 46 1.06 -1.58 -0.60
CA GLU A 46 0.03 -1.32 -1.60
C GLU A 46 -0.75 -0.03 -1.32
N ARG A 47 -1.14 0.21 -0.05
CA ARG A 47 -1.76 1.46 0.37
C ARG A 47 -0.86 2.65 0.02
N ALA A 48 0.41 2.55 0.34
CA ALA A 48 1.40 3.59 0.07
C ALA A 48 1.46 3.93 -1.43
N ARG A 49 1.54 2.91 -2.30
CA ARG A 49 1.55 3.07 -3.77
C ARG A 49 0.28 3.72 -4.29
N LEU A 50 -0.89 3.34 -3.76
CA LEU A 50 -2.18 3.93 -4.15
C LEU A 50 -2.31 5.39 -3.71
N LEU A 51 -1.82 5.75 -2.52
CA LEU A 51 -1.75 7.13 -2.05
C LEU A 51 -0.87 7.98 -2.98
N VAL A 52 0.34 7.51 -3.30
CA VAL A 52 1.25 8.19 -4.24
C VAL A 52 0.60 8.33 -5.63
N GLN A 53 -0.04 7.27 -6.15
CA GLN A 53 -0.73 7.31 -7.44
C GLN A 53 -1.84 8.37 -7.48
N ARG A 54 -2.50 8.62 -6.34
CA ARG A 54 -3.60 9.58 -6.20
C ARG A 54 -3.15 11.01 -5.87
N GLY A 55 -1.84 11.26 -5.79
CA GLY A 55 -1.30 12.57 -5.46
C GLY A 55 -1.13 12.83 -3.97
N GLU A 56 -1.44 11.86 -3.11
CA GLU A 56 -1.26 11.95 -1.65
C GLU A 56 0.18 11.62 -1.27
N TYR A 57 1.14 12.36 -1.83
CA TYR A 57 2.56 12.03 -1.82
C TYR A 57 3.16 11.96 -0.41
N ALA A 58 2.82 12.90 0.47
CA ALA A 58 3.32 12.93 1.85
C ALA A 58 2.87 11.71 2.66
N ALA A 59 1.58 11.36 2.56
CA ALA A 59 1.01 10.19 3.23
C ALA A 59 1.58 8.89 2.65
N GLY A 60 1.64 8.79 1.32
CA GLY A 60 2.22 7.64 0.64
C GLY A 60 3.69 7.42 0.99
N ALA A 61 4.49 8.48 1.09
CA ALA A 61 5.88 8.37 1.52
C ALA A 61 6.02 7.86 2.95
N GLY A 62 5.19 8.34 3.89
CA GLY A 62 5.20 7.88 5.27
C GLY A 62 4.84 6.39 5.41
N GLU A 63 3.87 5.91 4.63
CA GLU A 63 3.51 4.49 4.59
C GLU A 63 4.62 3.61 3.98
N LEU A 64 5.34 4.11 2.97
CA LEU A 64 6.50 3.43 2.41
C LEU A 64 7.62 3.30 3.46
N GLU A 65 7.88 4.34 4.25
CA GLU A 65 8.87 4.29 5.34
C GLU A 65 8.48 3.28 6.41
N ALA A 66 7.23 3.32 6.89
CA ALA A 66 6.74 2.36 7.86
C ALA A 66 6.81 0.91 7.34
N TYR A 67 6.52 0.69 6.06
CA TYR A 67 6.69 -0.63 5.45
C TYR A 67 8.16 -1.06 5.36
N ALA A 68 9.07 -0.14 5.01
CA ALA A 68 10.50 -0.42 4.95
C ALA A 68 11.07 -0.82 6.31
N GLU A 69 10.60 -0.24 7.42
CA GLU A 69 11.00 -0.66 8.77
C GLU A 69 10.65 -2.12 9.04
N VAL A 70 9.45 -2.55 8.67
CA VAL A 70 9.00 -3.94 8.85
C VAL A 70 9.80 -4.90 7.97
N VAL A 71 10.02 -4.55 6.69
CA VAL A 71 10.77 -5.39 5.76
C VAL A 71 12.24 -5.50 6.16
N GLY A 72 12.85 -4.42 6.65
CA GLY A 72 14.26 -4.38 7.03
C GLY A 72 14.63 -5.34 8.16
N ALA A 73 13.65 -5.78 8.96
CA ALA A 73 13.88 -6.83 9.96
C ALA A 73 14.24 -8.19 9.34
N VAL A 74 13.95 -8.40 8.05
CA VAL A 74 14.16 -9.67 7.33
C VAL A 74 15.04 -9.49 6.09
N ASP A 75 14.88 -8.38 5.37
CA ASP A 75 15.56 -8.08 4.12
C ASP A 75 15.88 -6.57 4.04
N GLU A 76 17.11 -6.20 4.39
CA GLU A 76 17.54 -4.80 4.40
C GLU A 76 17.74 -4.23 2.99
N GLU A 77 18.04 -5.06 2.00
CA GLU A 77 18.17 -4.60 0.61
C GLU A 77 16.81 -4.19 0.05
N ALA A 78 15.78 -5.01 0.27
CA ALA A 78 14.40 -4.67 -0.07
C ALA A 78 13.93 -3.41 0.67
N ALA A 79 14.28 -3.25 1.96
CA ALA A 79 13.95 -2.04 2.71
C ALA A 79 14.60 -0.79 2.11
N ALA A 80 15.86 -0.87 1.68
CA ALA A 80 16.55 0.26 1.05
C ALA A 80 15.88 0.71 -0.25
N LEU A 81 15.38 -0.24 -1.07
CA LEU A 81 14.59 0.06 -2.27
C LEU A 81 13.30 0.81 -1.92
N VAL A 82 12.56 0.33 -0.92
CA VAL A 82 11.31 0.98 -0.47
C VAL A 82 11.57 2.39 0.08
N ARG A 83 12.65 2.61 0.85
CA ARG A 83 13.05 3.96 1.28
C ARG A 83 13.40 4.86 0.09
N GLY A 84 13.93 4.29 -1.00
CA GLY A 84 14.12 4.99 -2.27
C GLY A 84 12.81 5.49 -2.87
N GLU A 85 11.79 4.63 -2.90
CA GLU A 85 10.44 5.01 -3.35
C GLU A 85 9.84 6.13 -2.47
N ALA A 86 10.02 6.06 -1.15
CA ALA A 86 9.52 7.10 -0.23
C ALA A 86 10.14 8.47 -0.51
N ARG A 87 11.47 8.51 -0.74
CA ARG A 87 12.17 9.75 -1.14
C ARG A 87 11.67 10.27 -2.49
N ALA A 88 11.46 9.38 -3.45
CA ALA A 88 10.93 9.76 -4.76
C ALA A 88 9.51 10.36 -4.65
N ALA A 89 8.64 9.79 -3.81
CA ALA A 89 7.33 10.35 -3.54
C ALA A 89 7.41 11.74 -2.89
N ARG A 90 8.29 11.95 -1.89
CA ARG A 90 8.48 13.28 -1.28
C ARG A 90 8.99 14.32 -2.26
N ALA A 91 9.83 13.93 -3.21
CA ALA A 91 10.36 14.86 -4.21
C ALA A 91 9.25 15.48 -5.09
N LEU A 92 8.08 14.84 -5.22
CA LEU A 92 6.92 15.34 -5.96
C LEU A 92 6.14 16.46 -5.23
N LEU A 93 6.50 16.79 -3.99
CA LEU A 93 5.90 17.89 -3.22
C LEU A 93 6.50 19.27 -3.57
N ASN A 94 7.59 19.31 -4.35
CA ASN A 94 8.34 20.51 -4.67
C ASN A 94 8.00 21.08 -6.04
#